data_AF-A0AAU1V0Z8-F1
#
_entry.id   AF-A0AAU1V0Z8-F1
#
_cell.length_a   1.000
_cell.length_b   1.000
_cell.length_c   1.000
_cell.angle_alpha   90.00
_cell.angle_beta   90.00
_cell.angle_gamma   90.00
#
_symmetry.space_group_name_H-M   'P 1'
#
loop_
_entity.id
_entity.type
_entity.pdbx_description
1 polymer ?
#
loop_
_entity_poly.entity_id
_entity_poly.type
_entity_poly.pdbx_seq_one_letter_code
_entity_poly.pdbx_strand_id
1 'polypeptide(L)'
;MSHAARARSAYDRAVAACGYAGVDRAAAELVPKTPTGRAAGALRLSARSLDALSASAPDAAPDPAADARCARNAAAAAALAAQVAHSVDGSEAALRALRAALTASQAAAVAAGGSAPGRDPSLNSAADDAEELAVAAAREAGWPVVSCSTTRRTDPSASPPVSPP
;
A
#
# COMPACT_ATOMS: atom_id res chain seq x y z
N MET A 1 -5.32 -11.96 -4.72
CA MET A 1 -4.51 -11.82 -3.49
C MET A 1 -5.43 -11.74 -2.27
N SER A 2 -4.91 -11.89 -1.04
CA SER A 2 -5.74 -11.67 0.18
C SER A 2 -5.95 -10.18 0.44
N HIS A 3 -6.97 -9.81 1.23
CA HIS A 3 -7.23 -8.42 1.61
C HIS A 3 -6.03 -7.77 2.31
N ALA A 4 -5.37 -8.49 3.21
CA ALA A 4 -4.16 -8.01 3.89
C ALA A 4 -3.00 -7.78 2.91
N ALA A 5 -2.79 -8.69 1.94
CA ALA A 5 -1.79 -8.51 0.91
C ALA A 5 -2.09 -7.30 0.01
N ARG A 6 -3.36 -7.09 -0.36
CA ARG A 6 -3.81 -5.91 -1.11
C ARG A 6 -3.61 -4.62 -0.32
N ALA A 7 -3.95 -4.62 0.96
CA ALA A 7 -3.72 -3.49 1.85
C ALA A 7 -2.23 -3.14 1.93
N ARG A 8 -1.36 -4.15 2.00
CA ARG A 8 0.09 -3.94 2.02
C ARG A 8 0.62 -3.38 0.69
N SER A 9 0.20 -3.96 -0.44
CA SER A 9 0.55 -3.46 -1.78
C SER A 9 0.17 -1.98 -1.95
N ALA A 10 -1.08 -1.64 -1.61
CA ALA A 10 -1.57 -0.27 -1.72
C ALA A 10 -0.80 0.68 -0.81
N TYR A 11 -0.45 0.24 0.41
CA TYR A 11 0.37 1.02 1.33
C TYR A 11 1.79 1.26 0.78
N ASP A 12 2.47 0.22 0.28
CA ASP A 12 3.82 0.37 -0.27
C ASP A 12 3.82 1.31 -1.50
N ARG A 13 2.73 1.30 -2.29
CA ARG A 13 2.50 2.26 -3.39
C ARG A 13 2.25 3.68 -2.92
N ALA A 14 1.50 3.85 -1.83
CA ALA A 14 1.33 5.16 -1.19
C ALA A 14 2.67 5.71 -0.69
N VAL A 15 3.52 4.86 -0.10
CA VAL A 15 4.87 5.23 0.37
C VAL A 15 5.75 5.66 -0.80
N ALA A 16 5.74 4.90 -1.90
CA ALA A 16 6.51 5.24 -3.10
C ALA A 16 6.09 6.59 -3.69
N ALA A 17 4.78 6.83 -3.85
CA ALA A 17 4.27 8.09 -4.40
C ALA A 17 4.58 9.30 -3.48
N CYS A 18 4.43 9.15 -2.16
CA CYS A 18 4.82 10.21 -1.23
C CYS A 18 6.33 10.46 -1.22
N GLY A 19 7.15 9.41 -1.27
CA GLY A 19 8.61 9.54 -1.36
C GLY A 19 9.04 10.27 -2.64
N TYR A 20 8.43 9.93 -3.78
CA TYR A 20 8.64 10.63 -5.05
C TYR A 20 8.28 12.12 -4.94
N ALA A 21 7.18 12.44 -4.27
CA ALA A 21 6.72 13.81 -4.06
C ALA A 21 7.46 14.57 -2.94
N GLY A 22 8.48 13.98 -2.31
CA GLY A 22 9.20 14.59 -1.18
C GLY A 22 8.38 14.75 0.10
N VAL A 23 7.31 13.96 0.27
CA VAL A 23 6.41 14.01 1.43
C VAL A 23 6.91 13.09 2.53
N ASP A 24 7.42 13.68 3.61
CA ASP A 24 7.75 12.95 4.82
C ASP A 24 6.48 12.59 5.62
N ARG A 25 6.44 11.40 6.23
CA ARG A 25 5.38 11.01 7.18
C ARG A 25 5.30 11.93 8.39
N ALA A 26 6.39 12.59 8.76
CA ALA A 26 6.44 13.59 9.82
C ALA A 26 5.60 14.84 9.49
N ALA A 27 5.26 15.08 8.22
CA ALA A 27 4.34 16.15 7.81
C ALA A 27 2.87 15.85 8.16
N ALA A 28 2.57 14.73 8.82
CA ALA A 28 1.22 14.35 9.22
C ALA A 28 0.70 15.21 10.38
N GLU A 29 -0.08 16.23 10.03
CA GLU A 29 -0.80 17.11 10.96
C GLU A 29 -2.05 16.45 11.55
N LEU A 30 -2.48 16.90 12.74
CA LEU A 30 -3.73 16.43 13.37
C LEU A 30 -4.97 16.85 12.57
N VAL A 31 -4.97 18.09 12.06
CA VAL A 31 -6.00 18.64 11.18
C VAL A 31 -5.32 19.10 9.90
N PRO A 32 -5.26 18.23 8.87
CA PRO A 32 -4.54 18.56 7.66
C PRO A 32 -5.16 19.74 6.92
N LYS A 33 -4.36 20.80 6.70
CA LYS A 33 -4.78 21.97 5.92
C LYS A 33 -4.29 21.93 4.47
N THR A 34 -3.40 21.00 4.15
CA THR A 34 -2.77 20.86 2.83
C THR A 34 -2.98 19.45 2.27
N PRO A 35 -2.95 19.28 0.93
CA PRO A 35 -2.94 17.96 0.30
C PRO A 35 -1.81 17.06 0.81
N THR A 36 -0.62 17.64 1.00
CA THR A 36 0.56 16.96 1.56
C THR A 36 0.33 16.44 2.97
N GLY A 37 -0.15 17.28 3.88
CA GLY A 37 -0.46 16.87 5.25
C GLY A 37 -1.57 15.82 5.31
N ARG A 38 -2.52 15.87 4.37
CA ARG A 38 -3.59 14.88 4.25
C ARG A 38 -3.05 13.53 3.79
N ALA A 39 -2.18 13.53 2.78
CA ALA A 39 -1.53 12.30 2.29
C ALA A 39 -0.64 11.68 3.37
N ALA A 40 0.17 12.47 4.08
CA ALA A 40 1.00 12.01 5.19
C ALA A 40 0.15 11.44 6.36
N GLY A 41 -0.96 12.11 6.69
CA GLY A 41 -1.92 11.64 7.70
C GLY A 41 -2.58 10.31 7.32
N ALA A 42 -3.01 10.17 6.07
CA ALA A 42 -3.59 8.94 5.55
C ALA A 42 -2.57 7.79 5.56
N LEU A 43 -1.33 8.04 5.15
CA LEU A 43 -0.23 7.08 5.25
C LEU A 43 0.01 6.59 6.68
N ARG A 44 0.05 7.51 7.65
CA ARG A 44 0.25 7.18 9.07
C ARG A 44 -0.88 6.31 9.60
N LEU A 45 -2.14 6.62 9.24
CA LEU A 45 -3.29 5.84 9.66
C LEU A 45 -3.30 4.44 9.02
N SER A 46 -2.97 4.35 7.73
CA SER A 46 -2.88 3.07 7.02
C SER A 46 -1.78 2.18 7.60
N ALA A 47 -0.62 2.74 7.97
CA ALA A 47 0.44 2.01 8.66
C ALA A 47 -0.08 1.36 9.96
N ARG A 48 -0.74 2.17 10.81
CA ARG A 48 -1.30 1.68 12.09
C ARG A 48 -2.37 0.60 11.89
N SER A 49 -3.18 0.73 10.84
CA SER A 49 -4.21 -0.27 10.52
C SER A 49 -3.57 -1.60 10.11
N LEU A 50 -2.48 -1.57 9.34
CA LEU A 50 -1.72 -2.76 8.95
C LEU A 50 -1.00 -3.41 10.14
N ASP A 51 -0.44 -2.61 11.04
CA ASP A 51 0.17 -3.12 12.28
C ASP A 51 -0.89 -3.83 13.14
N ALA A 52 -2.08 -3.24 13.28
CA ALA A 52 -3.20 -3.85 13.99
C ALA A 52 -3.67 -5.16 13.35
N LEU A 53 -3.76 -5.22 12.01
CA LEU A 53 -4.05 -6.46 11.30
C LEU A 53 -2.99 -7.53 11.58
N SER A 54 -1.71 -7.16 11.51
CA SER A 54 -0.59 -8.10 11.69
C SER A 54 -0.46 -8.60 13.13
N ALA A 55 -0.91 -7.81 14.11
CA ALA A 55 -0.91 -8.16 15.53
C ALA A 55 -2.12 -9.01 15.96
N SER A 56 -3.06 -9.30 15.06
CA SER A 56 -4.22 -10.15 15.38
C SER A 56 -3.77 -11.56 15.75
N ALA A 57 -4.37 -12.13 16.79
CA ALA A 57 -3.96 -13.43 17.32
C ALA A 57 -4.04 -14.53 16.24
N PRO A 58 -3.09 -15.49 16.20
CA PRO A 58 -3.07 -16.55 15.20
C PRO A 58 -4.35 -17.40 15.15
N ASP A 59 -5.03 -17.52 16.30
CA ASP A 59 -6.25 -18.31 16.46
C ASP A 59 -7.53 -17.47 16.32
N ALA A 60 -7.41 -16.16 16.08
CA ALA A 60 -8.56 -15.32 15.81
C ALA A 60 -9.16 -15.67 14.44
N ALA A 61 -10.48 -15.89 14.41
CA ALA A 61 -11.18 -16.08 13.14
C ALA A 61 -11.00 -14.83 12.26
N PRO A 62 -10.68 -14.99 10.97
CA PRO A 62 -10.58 -13.85 10.05
C PRO A 62 -11.89 -13.05 10.04
N ASP A 63 -11.78 -11.72 9.99
CA ASP A 63 -12.90 -10.82 9.72
C ASP A 63 -12.72 -10.21 8.32
N PRO A 64 -13.29 -10.85 7.27
CA PRO A 64 -13.18 -10.35 5.90
C PRO A 64 -13.68 -8.92 5.73
N ALA A 65 -14.65 -8.48 6.55
CA ALA A 65 -15.20 -7.14 6.44
C ALA A 65 -14.23 -6.10 7.03
N ALA A 66 -13.57 -6.41 8.14
CA ALA A 66 -12.52 -5.55 8.70
C ALA A 66 -11.30 -5.49 7.77
N ASP A 67 -10.86 -6.64 7.25
CA ASP A 67 -9.71 -6.73 6.35
C ASP A 67 -9.96 -5.95 5.05
N ALA A 68 -11.15 -6.11 4.46
CA ALA A 68 -11.53 -5.37 3.25
C ALA A 68 -11.59 -3.85 3.49
N ARG A 69 -12.07 -3.41 4.66
CA ARG A 69 -12.04 -1.99 5.04
C ARG A 69 -10.62 -1.47 5.20
N CYS A 70 -9.71 -2.27 5.76
CA CYS A 70 -8.31 -1.91 5.84
C CYS A 70 -7.69 -1.77 4.44
N ALA A 71 -7.95 -2.72 3.54
CA ALA A 71 -7.49 -2.64 2.15
C ALA A 71 -8.03 -1.39 1.43
N ARG A 72 -9.31 -1.07 1.61
CA ARG A 72 -9.92 0.17 1.08
C ARG A 72 -9.23 1.42 1.62
N ASN A 73 -8.97 1.50 2.92
CA ASN A 73 -8.34 2.67 3.52
C ASN A 73 -6.89 2.85 3.02
N ALA A 74 -6.14 1.75 2.85
CA ALA A 74 -4.81 1.78 2.25
C ALA A 74 -4.84 2.24 0.78
N ALA A 75 -5.80 1.75 -0.02
CA ALA A 75 -5.99 2.18 -1.42
C ALA A 75 -6.38 3.65 -1.52
N ALA A 76 -7.22 4.16 -0.62
CA ALA A 76 -7.56 5.58 -0.54
C ALA A 76 -6.33 6.44 -0.18
N ALA A 77 -5.48 5.99 0.74
CA ALA A 77 -4.22 6.66 1.04
C ALA A 77 -3.28 6.69 -0.18
N ALA A 78 -3.22 5.60 -0.95
CA ALA A 78 -2.44 5.54 -2.19
C ALA A 78 -2.95 6.52 -3.25
N ALA A 79 -4.27 6.67 -3.39
CA ALA A 79 -4.85 7.65 -4.29
C ALA A 79 -4.53 9.10 -3.88
N LEU A 80 -4.55 9.41 -2.59
CA LEU A 80 -4.14 10.74 -2.09
C LEU A 80 -2.65 11.01 -2.34
N ALA A 81 -1.79 10.02 -2.08
CA ALA A 81 -0.36 10.13 -2.37
C ALA A 81 -0.10 10.33 -3.87
N ALA A 82 -0.81 9.59 -4.74
CA ALA A 82 -0.71 9.74 -6.19
C ALA A 82 -1.18 11.12 -6.69
N GLN A 83 -2.19 11.74 -6.06
CA GLN A 83 -2.60 13.11 -6.37
C GLN A 83 -1.47 14.11 -6.10
N VAL A 84 -0.81 13.97 -4.95
CA VAL A 84 0.32 14.85 -4.58
C VAL A 84 1.50 14.61 -5.53
N ALA A 85 1.86 13.35 -5.81
CA ALA A 85 2.93 13.03 -6.75
C ALA A 85 2.65 13.57 -8.16
N HIS A 86 1.43 13.40 -8.68
CA HIS A 86 1.03 13.96 -9.96
C HIS A 86 1.11 15.49 -9.98
N SER A 87 0.76 16.16 -8.89
CA SER A 87 0.85 17.63 -8.81
C SER A 87 2.28 18.18 -8.88
N VAL A 88 3.28 17.37 -8.53
CA VAL A 88 4.71 17.71 -8.59
C VAL A 88 5.31 17.40 -9.97
N ASP A 89 4.88 16.30 -10.59
CA ASP A 89 5.42 15.78 -11.86
C ASP A 89 4.75 16.40 -13.10
N GLY A 90 3.41 16.36 -13.15
CA GLY A 90 2.61 16.77 -14.30
C GLY A 90 2.66 15.86 -15.53
N SER A 91 3.49 14.79 -15.56
CA SER A 91 3.57 13.90 -16.73
C SER A 91 2.31 13.04 -16.97
N GLU A 92 2.16 12.59 -18.21
CA GLU A 92 1.12 11.60 -18.59
C GLU A 92 1.28 10.26 -17.85
N ALA A 93 2.52 9.85 -17.55
CA ALA A 93 2.77 8.65 -16.75
C ALA A 93 2.23 8.82 -15.31
N ALA A 94 2.50 9.96 -14.68
CA ALA A 94 1.95 10.29 -13.37
C ALA A 94 0.42 10.39 -13.37
N LEU A 95 -0.18 10.95 -14.44
CA LEU A 95 -1.64 11.01 -14.60
C LEU A 95 -2.26 9.61 -14.75
N ARG A 96 -1.64 8.71 -15.53
CA ARG A 96 -2.08 7.30 -15.67
C ARG A 96 -1.99 6.58 -14.33
N ALA A 97 -0.91 6.77 -13.58
CA ALA A 97 -0.74 6.20 -12.24
C ALA A 97 -1.80 6.71 -11.25
N LEU A 98 -2.12 8.01 -11.28
CA LEU A 98 -3.21 8.58 -10.49
C LEU A 98 -4.57 7.97 -10.84
N ARG A 99 -4.90 7.87 -12.13
CA ARG A 99 -6.17 7.26 -12.57
C ARG A 99 -6.27 5.81 -12.12
N ALA A 100 -5.22 5.01 -12.29
CA ALA A 100 -5.19 3.63 -11.84
C ALA A 100 -5.34 3.52 -10.31
N ALA A 101 -4.70 4.40 -9.54
CA ALA A 101 -4.84 4.45 -8.09
C ALA A 101 -6.28 4.77 -7.64
N LEU A 102 -6.97 5.69 -8.33
CA LEU A 102 -8.38 6.00 -8.07
C LEU A 102 -9.29 4.81 -8.38
N THR A 103 -9.06 4.14 -9.51
CA THR A 103 -9.80 2.91 -9.88
C THR A 103 -9.62 1.82 -8.82
N ALA A 104 -8.38 1.56 -8.38
CA ALA A 104 -8.10 0.59 -7.32
C ALA A 104 -8.80 0.97 -5.99
N SER A 105 -8.78 2.25 -5.61
CA SER A 105 -9.50 2.75 -4.43
C SER A 105 -11.01 2.54 -4.53
N GLN A 106 -11.59 2.73 -5.72
CA GLN A 106 -13.03 2.55 -5.93
C GLN A 106 -13.42 1.07 -5.92
N ALA A 107 -12.65 0.21 -6.60
CA ALA A 107 -12.88 -1.24 -6.58
C ALA A 107 -12.77 -1.81 -5.15
N ALA A 108 -11.76 -1.39 -4.38
CA ALA A 108 -11.63 -1.78 -2.98
C ALA A 108 -12.80 -1.27 -2.11
N ALA A 109 -13.34 -0.08 -2.40
CA ALA A 109 -14.52 0.44 -1.69
C ALA A 109 -15.78 -0.38 -1.96
N VAL A 110 -15.96 -0.83 -3.21
CA VAL A 110 -17.05 -1.73 -3.60
C VAL A 110 -16.90 -3.08 -2.91
N ALA A 111 -15.72 -3.69 -2.94
CA ALA A 111 -15.45 -4.96 -2.28
C ALA A 111 -15.63 -4.91 -0.75
N ALA A 112 -15.31 -3.77 -0.12
CA ALA A 112 -15.50 -3.54 1.32
C ALA A 112 -16.92 -3.10 1.72
N GLY A 113 -17.80 -2.86 0.74
CA GLY A 113 -19.17 -2.40 0.93
C GLY A 113 -20.22 -3.47 0.64
N GLY A 114 -21.48 -3.05 0.54
CA GLY A 114 -22.60 -3.91 0.17
C GLY A 114 -23.09 -4.83 1.29
N SER A 115 -23.87 -5.85 0.89
CA SER A 115 -24.51 -6.82 1.80
C SER A 115 -23.60 -7.96 2.26
N ALA A 116 -22.44 -8.15 1.60
CA ALA A 116 -21.47 -9.20 1.91
C ALA A 116 -20.02 -8.64 1.89
N PRO A 117 -19.70 -7.65 2.75
CA PRO A 117 -18.43 -6.94 2.70
C PRO A 117 -17.24 -7.89 2.86
N GLY A 118 -16.31 -7.82 1.92
CA GLY A 118 -15.09 -8.63 1.88
C GLY A 118 -15.30 -10.11 1.53
N ARG A 119 -16.54 -10.55 1.30
CA ARG A 119 -16.87 -11.97 1.06
C ARG A 119 -17.23 -12.31 -0.38
N ASP A 120 -17.57 -11.32 -1.20
CA ASP A 120 -17.88 -11.53 -2.61
C ASP A 120 -16.59 -11.81 -3.43
N PRO A 121 -16.38 -13.02 -3.96
CA PRO A 121 -15.16 -13.36 -4.67
C PRO A 121 -14.97 -12.56 -5.97
N SER A 122 -16.06 -12.19 -6.66
CA SER A 122 -15.99 -11.46 -7.92
C SER A 122 -15.54 -10.02 -7.70
N LEU A 123 -16.08 -9.35 -6.69
CA LEU A 123 -15.68 -8.00 -6.31
C LEU A 123 -14.26 -7.99 -5.74
N ASN A 124 -13.89 -9.03 -5.01
CA ASN A 124 -12.53 -9.19 -4.51
C ASN A 124 -11.53 -9.36 -5.65
N SER A 125 -11.84 -10.17 -6.67
CA SER A 125 -10.97 -10.33 -7.85
C SER A 125 -10.84 -9.02 -8.63
N ALA A 126 -11.94 -8.31 -8.87
CA ALA A 126 -11.88 -7.02 -9.58
C ALA A 126 -11.01 -5.98 -8.83
N ALA A 127 -11.02 -6.00 -7.49
CA ALA A 127 -10.16 -5.14 -6.69
C ALA A 127 -8.68 -5.60 -6.72
N ASP A 128 -8.40 -6.87 -6.94
CA ASP A 128 -7.04 -7.37 -7.16
C ASP A 128 -6.50 -6.89 -8.50
N ASP A 129 -7.25 -7.11 -9.58
CA ASP A 129 -6.86 -6.71 -10.93
C ASP A 129 -6.59 -5.20 -11.00
N ALA A 130 -7.44 -4.40 -10.34
CA ALA A 130 -7.26 -2.97 -10.26
C ALA A 130 -6.00 -2.56 -9.47
N GLU A 131 -5.67 -3.26 -8.39
CA GLU A 131 -4.44 -3.01 -7.62
C GLU A 131 -3.19 -3.36 -8.44
N GLU A 132 -3.20 -4.48 -9.17
CA GLU A 132 -2.09 -4.88 -10.03
C GLU A 132 -1.82 -3.86 -11.13
N LEU A 133 -2.87 -3.37 -11.80
CA LEU A 133 -2.78 -2.28 -12.77
C LEU A 133 -2.24 -0.99 -12.15
N ALA A 134 -2.66 -0.66 -10.93
CA ALA A 134 -2.16 0.52 -10.22
C ALA A 134 -0.67 0.39 -9.85
N VAL A 135 -0.20 -0.80 -9.49
CA VAL A 135 1.22 -1.08 -9.26
C VAL A 135 2.03 -0.94 -10.54
N ALA A 136 1.54 -1.49 -11.65
CA ALA A 136 2.21 -1.36 -12.96
C ALA A 136 2.33 0.11 -13.38
N ALA A 137 1.24 0.86 -13.29
CA ALA A 137 1.23 2.28 -13.64
C ALA A 137 2.15 3.12 -12.73
N ALA A 138 2.21 2.84 -11.44
CA ALA A 138 3.13 3.50 -10.51
C ALA A 138 4.60 3.24 -10.87
N ARG A 139 4.95 2.02 -11.28
CA ARG A 139 6.31 1.69 -11.75
C ARG A 139 6.67 2.45 -13.02
N GLU A 140 5.75 2.53 -13.98
CA GLU A 140 5.94 3.31 -15.21
C GLU A 140 6.10 4.82 -14.95
N ALA A 141 5.45 5.33 -13.90
CA ALA A 141 5.61 6.71 -13.43
C ALA A 141 6.91 6.94 -12.62
N GLY A 142 7.74 5.92 -12.43
CA GLY A 142 8.98 6.03 -11.66
C GLY A 142 8.76 6.06 -10.14
N TRP A 143 7.63 5.54 -9.64
CA TRP A 143 7.32 5.39 -8.21
C TRP A 143 7.51 3.92 -7.81
N PRO A 144 8.76 3.42 -7.64
CA PRO A 144 8.98 2.02 -7.38
C PRO A 144 8.39 1.62 -6.03
N VAL A 145 7.36 0.78 -6.07
CA VAL A 145 6.93 0.03 -4.89
C VAL A 145 8.09 -0.85 -4.44
N VAL A 146 8.44 -0.76 -3.15
CA VAL A 146 9.48 -1.62 -2.58
C VAL A 146 8.93 -3.04 -2.57
N SER A 147 9.29 -3.83 -3.58
CA SER A 147 9.16 -5.28 -3.48
C SER A 147 10.11 -5.71 -2.36
N CYS A 148 9.58 -6.21 -1.25
CA CYS A 148 10.38 -6.88 -0.25
C CYS A 148 10.91 -8.18 -0.87
N SER A 149 11.98 -8.10 -1.66
CA SER A 149 12.82 -9.24 -1.93
C SER A 149 13.49 -9.55 -0.60
N THR A 150 13.10 -10.67 0.01
CA THR A 150 13.87 -11.32 1.07
C THR A 150 15.24 -11.67 0.50
N THR A 151 16.15 -10.70 0.48
CA THR A 151 17.57 -10.96 0.30
C THR A 151 18.03 -11.56 1.62
N ARG A 152 18.02 -12.89 1.66
CA ARG A 152 18.70 -13.68 2.67
C ARG A 152 20.15 -13.19 2.69
N ARG A 153 20.48 -12.36 3.69
CA ARG A 153 21.84 -11.92 3.96
C ARG A 153 22.63 -13.18 4.32
N THR A 154 23.41 -13.70 3.37
CA THR A 154 24.48 -14.64 3.68
C THR A 154 25.48 -13.90 4.55
N ASP A 155 25.56 -14.27 5.82
CA ASP A 155 26.63 -13.85 6.72
C ASP A 155 27.98 -14.33 6.16
N PRO A 156 28.96 -13.44 5.91
CA PRO A 156 30.34 -13.83 5.72
C PRO A 156 31.03 -13.85 7.08
N SER A 157 30.67 -14.80 7.95
CA SER A 157 31.43 -15.06 9.17
C SER A 157 31.48 -16.56 9.46
N ALA A 158 32.20 -17.27 8.59
CA ALA A 158 32.75 -18.58 8.92
C ALA A 158 34.26 -18.49 8.73
N SER A 159 34.99 -18.33 9.84
CA SER A 159 36.44 -18.47 9.87
C SER A 159 36.84 -19.89 9.44
N PRO A 160 37.97 -20.08 8.73
CA PRO A 160 38.43 -21.41 8.35
C PRO A 160 38.94 -22.19 9.58
N PRO A 161 38.82 -23.53 9.59
CA PRO A 161 39.32 -24.35 10.69
C PRO A 161 40.85 -24.35 10.72
N VAL A 162 41.41 -24.11 11.91
CA VAL A 162 42.84 -24.24 12.20
C VAL A 162 43.16 -25.72 12.35
N SER A 163 44.10 -26.23 11.55
CA SER A 163 44.65 -27.59 11.69
C SER A 163 45.54 -27.68 12.95
N PRO A 164 45.41 -28.73 13.78
CA PRO A 164 46.34 -28.98 14.88
C PRO A 164 47.62 -29.72 14.40
N PRO A 165 48.69 -29.71 15.21
CA PRO A 165 50.00 -30.28 14.86
C PRO A 165 50.03 -31.81 14.78
#